data_AF-A0A838V8L8-F1
#
_entry.id   AF-A0A838V8L8-F1
#
_cell.length_a   1.000
_cell.length_b   1.000
_cell.length_c   1.000
_cell.angle_alpha   90.00
_cell.angle_beta   90.00
_cell.angle_gamma   90.00
#
_symmetry.space_group_name_H-M   'P 1'
#
loop_
_entity.id
_entity.type
_entity.pdbx_description
1 polymer ?
#
loop_
_entity_poly.entity_id
_entity_poly.type
_entity_poly.pdbx_seq_one_letter_code
_entity_poly.pdbx_strand_id
1 'polypeptide(L)'
;MTRNTRLSFGLCMIAALILRVLNARGGLWLDEAWSVVLAGEAAPVVGVFASINHDNNHHLNTLWVQLLGPAAPPLALRALAIFSGVAT
;
A
#
# COMPACT_ATOMS: atom_id res chain seq x y z
N MET A 1 6.59 25.90 -16.77
CA MET A 1 5.58 25.67 -15.71
C MET A 1 5.52 26.92 -14.83
N THR A 2 4.37 27.58 -14.71
CA THR A 2 4.24 28.82 -13.90
C THR A 2 4.13 28.49 -12.41
N ARG A 3 4.40 29.45 -11.53
CA ARG A 3 4.25 29.29 -10.06
C ARG A 3 2.85 28.79 -9.69
N ASN A 4 1.83 29.31 -10.35
CA ASN A 4 0.43 28.95 -10.09
C ASN A 4 0.15 27.49 -10.45
N THR A 5 0.69 26.99 -11.56
CA THR A 5 0.56 25.58 -11.95
C THR A 5 1.16 24.66 -10.88
N ARG A 6 2.34 24.97 -10.35
CA ARG A 6 2.99 24.16 -9.30
C ARG A 6 2.16 24.12 -8.02
N LEU A 7 1.57 25.25 -7.62
CA LEU A 7 0.69 25.33 -6.46
C LEU A 7 -0.58 24.49 -6.66
N SER A 8 -1.21 24.56 -7.83
CA SER A 8 -2.39 23.75 -8.14
C SER A 8 -2.09 22.25 -8.07
N PHE A 9 -0.98 21.79 -8.66
CA PHE A 9 -0.57 20.40 -8.55
C PHE A 9 -0.31 19.98 -7.10
N GLY A 10 0.43 20.79 -6.34
CA GLY A 10 0.68 20.50 -4.92
C GLY A 10 -0.61 20.37 -4.11
N LEU A 11 -1.58 21.25 -4.34
CA LEU A 11 -2.89 21.19 -3.68
C LEU A 11 -3.67 19.92 -4.06
N CYS A 12 -3.67 19.54 -5.33
CA CYS A 12 -4.32 18.30 -5.77
C CYS A 12 -3.71 17.07 -5.09
N MET A 13 -2.38 17.02 -4.96
CA MET A 13 -1.67 15.91 -4.32
C MET A 13 -1.98 15.81 -2.83
N ILE A 14 -2.04 16.95 -2.14
CA ILE A 14 -2.42 17.01 -0.72
C ILE A 14 -3.87 16.55 -0.55
N ALA A 15 -4.80 17.04 -1.37
CA ALA A 15 -6.20 16.62 -1.33
C ALA A 15 -6.34 15.11 -1.59
N ALA A 16 -5.63 14.60 -2.59
CA ALA A 16 -5.57 13.18 -2.94
C ALA A 16 -5.05 12.30 -1.80
N LEU A 17 -4.03 12.76 -1.06
CA LEU A 17 -3.51 12.08 0.13
C LEU A 17 -4.53 12.06 1.26
N ILE A 18 -5.13 13.21 1.58
CA ILE A 18 -6.12 13.34 2.66
C ILE A 18 -7.29 12.39 2.41
N LEU A 19 -7.86 12.38 1.21
CA LEU A 19 -9.00 11.54 0.88
C LEU A 19 -8.69 10.04 1.04
N ARG A 20 -7.51 9.58 0.60
CA ARG A 20 -7.08 8.19 0.77
C ARG A 20 -6.93 7.80 2.25
N VAL A 21 -6.28 8.66 3.05
CA VAL A 21 -6.10 8.40 4.49
C VAL A 21 -7.44 8.37 5.23
N LEU A 22 -8.39 9.23 4.86
CA LEU A 22 -9.73 9.22 5.46
C LEU A 22 -10.50 7.95 5.11
N ASN A 23 -10.41 7.47 3.86
CA ASN A 23 -11.11 6.27 3.41
C ASN A 23 -10.48 4.97 3.95
N ALA A 24 -9.17 4.97 4.21
CA ALA A 24 -8.38 3.81 4.66
C ALA A 24 -8.56 3.44 6.16
N ARG A 25 -9.52 4.02 6.89
CA ARG A 25 -9.71 3.78 8.33
C ARG A 25 -10.52 2.53 8.68
N GLY A 26 -11.23 1.96 7.70
CA GLY A 26 -12.03 0.74 7.90
C GLY A 26 -11.17 -0.53 7.99
N GLY A 27 -11.84 -1.65 8.23
CA GLY A 27 -11.22 -2.98 8.15
C GLY A 27 -10.59 -3.26 6.79
N LEU A 28 -9.77 -4.30 6.72
CA LEU A 28 -9.17 -4.73 5.46
C LEU A 28 -10.25 -5.13 4.47
N TRP A 29 -10.05 -4.76 3.21
CA TRP A 29 -10.84 -5.29 2.10
C TRP A 29 -10.45 -6.75 1.87
N LEU A 30 -11.29 -7.50 1.16
CA LEU A 30 -11.08 -8.95 0.98
C LEU A 30 -9.72 -9.24 0.33
N ASP A 31 -9.37 -8.49 -0.70
CA ASP A 31 -8.09 -8.58 -1.41
C ASP A 31 -6.91 -8.24 -0.49
N GLU A 32 -7.01 -7.19 0.33
CA GLU A 32 -5.95 -6.81 1.27
C GLU A 32 -5.77 -7.86 2.38
N ALA A 33 -6.85 -8.42 2.90
CA ALA A 33 -6.80 -9.52 3.86
C ALA A 33 -6.14 -10.75 3.23
N TRP A 34 -6.44 -11.03 1.96
CA TRP A 34 -5.79 -12.09 1.21
C TRP A 34 -4.29 -11.84 1.02
N SER A 35 -3.88 -10.59 0.75
CA SER A 35 -2.46 -10.22 0.69
C SER A 35 -1.73 -10.49 2.00
N VAL A 36 -2.38 -10.29 3.15
CA VAL A 36 -1.81 -10.62 4.47
C VAL A 36 -1.59 -12.12 4.66
N VAL A 37 -2.55 -12.96 4.25
CA VAL A 37 -2.41 -14.42 4.32
C VAL A 37 -1.25 -14.88 3.44
N LEU A 38 -1.24 -14.45 2.17
CA LEU A 38 -0.19 -14.80 1.22
C LEU A 38 1.20 -14.30 1.65
N ALA A 39 1.28 -13.15 2.32
CA ALA A 39 2.54 -12.67 2.87
C ALA A 39 3.09 -13.60 3.96
N GLY A 40 2.23 -14.20 4.78
CA GLY A 40 2.63 -15.23 5.74
C GLY A 40 3.09 -16.52 5.06
N GLU A 41 2.39 -16.98 4.02
CA GLU A 41 2.74 -18.18 3.27
C GLU A 41 4.05 -18.04 2.48
N ALA A 42 4.38 -16.83 2.03
CA ALA A 42 5.62 -16.53 1.31
C ALA A 42 6.83 -16.30 2.24
N ALA A 43 6.73 -16.59 3.54
CA ALA A 43 7.85 -16.51 4.47
C ALA A 43 8.82 -17.70 4.28
N PRO A 44 10.14 -17.51 4.49
CA PRO A 44 10.84 -16.27 4.83
C PRO A 44 10.99 -15.32 3.63
N VAL A 45 11.53 -14.11 3.81
CA VAL A 45 11.65 -13.03 2.78
C VAL A 45 12.06 -13.51 1.37
N VAL A 46 12.98 -14.48 1.27
CA VAL A 46 13.40 -15.03 -0.03
C VAL A 46 12.25 -15.74 -0.78
N GLY A 47 11.30 -16.33 -0.05
CA GLY A 47 10.09 -16.96 -0.57
C GLY A 47 9.19 -15.99 -1.31
N VAL A 48 9.24 -14.68 -0.99
CA VAL A 48 8.50 -13.65 -1.73
C VAL A 48 8.85 -13.66 -3.22
N PHE A 49 10.13 -13.85 -3.56
CA PHE A 49 10.58 -13.83 -4.95
C PHE A 49 10.42 -15.17 -5.67
N ALA A 50 10.16 -16.26 -4.93
CA ALA A 50 10.03 -17.61 -5.49
C ALA A 50 8.55 -18.06 -5.60
N SER A 51 7.72 -17.61 -4.66
CA SER A 51 6.36 -18.13 -4.46
C SER A 51 5.27 -17.15 -4.91
N ILE A 52 5.60 -15.87 -5.10
CA ILE A 52 4.61 -14.88 -5.54
C ILE A 52 4.63 -14.76 -7.06
N ASN A 53 3.59 -15.34 -7.68
CA ASN A 53 3.29 -15.22 -9.11
C ASN A 53 1.83 -14.78 -9.36
N HIS A 54 1.11 -14.40 -8.31
CA HIS A 54 -0.30 -14.01 -8.39
C HIS A 54 -0.42 -12.51 -8.62
N ASP A 55 -1.28 -12.11 -9.56
CA ASP A 55 -1.46 -10.71 -9.99
C ASP A 55 -1.82 -9.77 -8.83
N ASN A 56 -2.51 -10.29 -7.81
CA ASN A 56 -2.96 -9.51 -6.66
C ASN A 56 -1.89 -9.30 -5.57
N ASN A 57 -0.68 -9.83 -5.73
CA ASN A 57 0.41 -9.63 -4.77
C ASN A 57 1.68 -9.18 -5.47
N HIS A 58 2.01 -7.91 -5.34
CA HIS A 58 3.29 -7.38 -5.78
C HIS A 58 4.38 -7.62 -4.72
N HIS A 59 5.60 -8.00 -5.11
CA HIS A 59 6.72 -8.28 -4.19
C HIS A 59 6.90 -7.18 -3.14
N LEU A 60 6.91 -5.92 -3.57
CA LEU A 60 7.10 -4.79 -2.66
C LEU A 60 5.98 -4.67 -1.61
N ASN A 61 4.73 -4.93 -2.00
CA ASN A 61 3.61 -4.91 -1.07
C ASN A 61 3.70 -6.07 -0.07
N THR A 62 4.03 -7.27 -0.56
CA THR A 62 4.19 -8.44 0.32
C THR A 62 5.35 -8.25 1.30
N LEU A 63 6.49 -7.70 0.87
CA LEU A 63 7.60 -7.37 1.76
C LEU A 63 7.19 -6.35 2.83
N TRP A 64 6.40 -5.34 2.46
CA TRP A 64 5.86 -4.36 3.38
C TRP A 64 4.96 -5.00 4.45
N VAL A 65 4.08 -5.89 4.02
CA VAL A 65 3.19 -6.63 4.94
C VAL A 65 3.98 -7.59 5.84
N GLN A 66 4.98 -8.31 5.32
CA GLN A 66 5.86 -9.16 6.13
C GLN A 66 6.63 -8.35 7.18
N LEU A 67 7.09 -7.14 6.83
CA LEU A 67 7.81 -6.25 7.74
C LEU A 67 6.93 -5.78 8.91
N LEU A 68 5.67 -5.44 8.64
CA LEU A 68 4.74 -4.96 9.66
C LEU A 68 4.10 -6.10 10.48
N GLY A 69 3.94 -7.26 9.85
CA GLY A 69 3.25 -8.41 10.42
C GLY A 69 1.72 -8.35 10.28
N PRO A 70 1.03 -9.49 10.47
CA PRO A 70 -0.39 -9.64 10.18
C PRO A 70 -1.32 -8.88 11.14
N ALA A 71 -0.84 -8.49 12.31
CA ALA A 71 -1.61 -7.74 13.32
C ALA A 71 -1.47 -6.21 13.16
N ALA A 72 -0.76 -5.74 12.14
CA ALA A 72 -0.58 -4.32 11.92
C ALA A 72 -1.93 -3.63 11.60
N PRO A 73 -2.10 -2.36 12.02
CA PRO A 73 -3.34 -1.65 11.76
C PRO A 73 -3.57 -1.46 10.25
N PRO A 74 -4.82 -1.46 9.76
CA PRO A 74 -5.12 -1.37 8.33
C PRO A 74 -4.47 -0.18 7.62
N LEU A 75 -4.39 0.97 8.29
CA LEU A 75 -3.74 2.16 7.74
C LEU A 75 -2.24 1.95 7.50
N ALA A 76 -1.53 1.21 8.37
CA ALA A 76 -0.12 0.91 8.20
C ALA A 76 0.10 -0.06 7.03
N LEU A 77 -0.74 -1.09 6.91
CA LEU A 77 -0.70 -2.04 5.79
C LEU A 77 -0.92 -1.32 4.44
N ARG A 78 -1.79 -0.31 4.39
CA ARG A 78 -2.07 0.50 3.18
C ARG A 78 -1.05 1.61 2.91
N ALA A 79 -0.18 1.94 3.86
CA ALA A 79 0.67 3.14 3.78
C ALA A 79 1.54 3.17 2.52
N LEU A 80 2.13 2.03 2.14
CA LEU A 80 2.91 1.91 0.91
C LEU A 80 2.06 2.19 -0.34
N ALA A 81 0.87 1.60 -0.43
CA ALA A 81 -0.03 1.81 -1.57
C ALA A 81 -0.52 3.25 -1.65
N ILE A 82 -0.86 3.86 -0.52
CA ILE A 82 -1.28 5.27 -0.43
C ILE A 82 -0.14 6.19 -0.87
N PHE A 83 1.08 5.94 -0.40
CA PHE A 83 2.25 6.75 -0.75
C PHE A 83 2.56 6.65 -2.25
N SER A 84 2.68 5.43 -2.78
CA SER A 84 2.95 5.18 -4.20
C SER A 84 1.89 5.80 -5.10
N GLY A 85 0.60 5.64 -4.75
CA GLY A 85 -0.50 6.20 -5.54
C GLY A 85 -0.68 7.72 -5.42
N VAL A 86 -0.02 8.37 -4.46
CA VAL A 86 0.11 9.84 -4.45
C VAL A 86 1.33 10.26 -5.26
N ALA A 87 2.40 9.47 -5.33
CA ALA A 87 3.65 9.85 -6.00
C ALA A 87 3.67 9.68 -7.53
N THR A 88 2.66 9.03 -8.12
CA THR A 88 2.50 8.78 -9.57
C THR A 88 1.44 9.66 -10.19
#